data_AF-A0A9D9HPB4-F1
#
_entry.id   AF-A0A9D9HPB4-F1
#
_cell.length_a   1.000
_cell.length_b   1.000
_cell.length_c   1.000
_cell.angle_alpha   90.00
_cell.angle_beta   90.00
_cell.angle_gamma   90.00
#
_symmetry.space_group_name_H-M   'P 1'
#
loop_
_entity.id
_entity.type
_entity.pdbx_description
1 polymer ?
#
loop_
_entity_poly.entity_id
_entity_poly.type
_entity_poly.pdbx_seq_one_letter_code
_entity_poly.pdbx_strand_id
1 'polypeptide(L)'
;MDKTNNFTQTADTKAKTSEDKVNFASSFSCQVLLRAVSESGIKDSVWGFYQSPSGQLEFAGEFTLGENQKFEDLWPSKDLEKASILDTSPGSTLGECFFRTESLSSNTYVYLKDGFEISDSDTFAFLTHVGSLLVAVKYKNTYVLSNILEKNIDTFSKFSKLTLFIIKEIAPETLFTVLYSGFENHSMFYKFYKSNFLLSEAGKDVANLLYYAAKEDLSPVPEKESPEEMFIRYFKNTPGKTITLPVIGMDFYSWKDQVSDFRELTETTNLITNFEQVNEIKVKILSSLRVSVQAEPYNPHDHNALGVYIDSINEAKFGKHYLVRAGYLRSKASAILRQAFPSKFNFKGKIEIIDSDTIKGLDATFSIVIRLYI
;
A
#
# COMPACT_ATOMS: atom_id res chain seq x y z
N MET A 1 -53.22 35.36 -2.75
CA MET A 1 -52.55 36.14 -3.81
C MET A 1 -51.77 37.26 -3.15
N ASP A 2 -50.45 37.27 -3.06
CA ASP A 2 -49.46 36.21 -3.10
C ASP A 2 -48.30 36.67 -2.22
N LYS A 3 -47.69 35.71 -1.54
CA LYS A 3 -46.46 35.84 -0.76
C LYS A 3 -45.29 35.87 -1.72
N THR A 4 -44.28 36.69 -1.46
CA THR A 4 -42.88 36.26 -1.58
C THR A 4 -41.94 37.25 -0.88
N ASN A 5 -41.38 36.78 0.23
CA ASN A 5 -40.21 37.35 0.90
C ASN A 5 -38.97 37.01 0.08
N ASN A 6 -38.19 38.01 -0.34
CA ASN A 6 -36.84 37.80 -0.85
C ASN A 6 -35.84 38.06 0.28
N PHE A 7 -35.24 37.00 0.79
CA PHE A 7 -34.06 37.03 1.63
C PHE A 7 -32.82 37.13 0.74
N THR A 8 -32.10 38.25 0.86
CA THR A 8 -30.76 38.43 0.33
C THR A 8 -29.76 37.92 1.39
N GLN A 9 -29.06 36.83 1.12
CA GLN A 9 -27.82 36.47 1.82
C GLN A 9 -26.71 36.32 0.78
N THR A 10 -25.80 37.30 0.79
CA THR A 10 -24.51 37.28 0.12
C THR A 10 -23.62 36.24 0.78
N ALA A 11 -23.24 35.21 0.01
CA ALA A 11 -22.24 34.23 0.38
C ALA A 11 -20.84 34.82 0.12
N ASP A 12 -20.13 35.13 1.20
CA ASP A 12 -18.67 35.34 1.20
C ASP A 12 -18.01 33.98 1.49
N THR A 13 -17.62 33.27 0.43
CA THR A 13 -16.84 32.03 0.51
C THR A 13 -15.35 32.38 0.51
N LYS A 14 -14.78 32.58 1.70
CA LYS A 14 -13.32 32.54 1.90
C LYS A 14 -12.92 31.14 2.35
N ALA A 15 -12.05 30.53 1.53
CA ALA A 15 -11.36 29.28 1.75
C ALA A 15 -10.74 29.20 3.16
N LYS A 16 -11.03 28.10 3.87
CA LYS A 16 -10.24 27.64 5.01
C LYS A 16 -9.41 26.45 4.60
N THR A 17 -8.11 26.66 4.72
CA THR A 17 -7.00 25.74 4.57
C THR A 17 -7.03 24.62 5.62
N SER A 18 -6.57 23.44 5.18
CA SER A 18 -5.90 22.38 5.94
C SER A 18 -5.54 22.70 7.39
N GLU A 19 -6.27 22.10 8.35
CA GLU A 19 -5.82 21.65 9.67
C GLU A 19 -7.01 21.19 10.53
N ASP A 20 -7.84 20.28 10.01
CA ASP A 20 -8.78 19.55 10.87
C ASP A 20 -8.16 18.19 11.22
N LYS A 21 -7.17 18.23 12.13
CA LYS A 21 -6.97 17.10 13.04
C LYS A 21 -8.21 17.06 13.91
N VAL A 22 -9.17 16.24 13.51
CA VAL A 22 -10.38 16.04 14.29
C VAL A 22 -9.97 15.36 15.60
N ASN A 23 -9.81 16.16 16.65
CA ASN A 23 -9.86 15.70 18.03
C ASN A 23 -11.30 15.26 18.31
N PHE A 24 -11.71 14.08 17.81
CA PHE A 24 -12.91 13.42 18.30
C PHE A 24 -12.58 12.82 19.66
N ALA A 25 -12.86 13.61 20.68
CA ALA A 25 -13.14 13.11 22.01
C ALA A 25 -14.38 12.19 21.93
N SER A 26 -14.17 10.92 21.60
CA SER A 26 -14.72 9.77 22.32
C SER A 26 -14.45 8.49 21.53
N SER A 27 -13.48 7.69 21.97
CA SER A 27 -13.45 6.27 21.65
C SER A 27 -14.74 5.52 22.09
N PHE A 28 -15.62 6.17 22.86
CA PHE A 28 -16.89 5.65 23.36
C PHE A 28 -17.95 5.31 22.28
N SER A 29 -17.83 5.84 21.05
CA SER A 29 -18.75 5.51 19.94
C SER A 29 -18.27 4.37 19.05
N CYS A 30 -16.99 4.00 19.10
CA CYS A 30 -16.47 2.86 18.35
C CYS A 30 -16.95 1.54 18.96
N GLN A 31 -17.42 0.65 18.09
CA GLN A 31 -17.81 -0.71 18.47
C GLN A 31 -16.73 -1.71 18.10
N VAL A 32 -15.86 -1.35 17.15
CA VAL A 32 -14.76 -2.16 16.67
C VAL A 32 -13.49 -1.30 16.66
N LEU A 33 -12.41 -1.81 17.25
CA LEU A 33 -11.08 -1.25 17.08
C LEU A 33 -10.21 -2.24 16.32
N LEU A 34 -9.50 -1.76 15.31
CA LEU A 34 -8.47 -2.50 14.61
C LEU A 34 -7.11 -1.99 15.07
N ARG A 35 -6.25 -2.89 15.57
CA ARG A 35 -4.88 -2.56 15.98
C ARG A 35 -3.90 -3.28 15.07
N ALA A 36 -2.97 -2.54 14.49
CA ALA A 36 -1.77 -3.09 13.87
C ALA A 36 -0.58 -2.86 14.79
N VAL A 37 0.11 -3.94 15.17
CA VAL A 37 1.29 -3.94 16.04
C VAL A 37 2.49 -4.36 15.21
N SER A 38 3.49 -3.50 15.07
CA SER A 38 4.75 -3.86 14.41
C SER A 38 5.45 -5.00 15.14
N GLU A 39 6.20 -5.86 14.43
CA GLU A 39 7.01 -6.95 15.03
C GLU A 39 7.97 -6.47 16.13
N SER A 40 8.45 -5.22 16.07
CA SER A 40 9.29 -4.62 17.13
C SER A 40 8.51 -4.17 18.37
N GLY A 41 7.18 -4.13 18.31
CA GLY A 41 6.30 -3.56 19.34
C GLY A 41 6.41 -2.04 19.52
N ILE A 42 7.18 -1.33 18.68
CA ILE A 42 7.46 0.10 18.85
C ILE A 42 6.35 0.97 18.23
N LYS A 43 5.69 0.48 17.17
CA LYS A 43 4.68 1.24 16.43
C LYS A 43 3.34 0.51 16.44
N ASP A 44 2.39 1.17 17.09
CA ASP A 44 0.99 0.78 17.07
C ASP A 44 0.20 1.74 16.18
N SER A 45 -0.68 1.17 15.37
CA SER A 45 -1.69 1.92 14.62
C SER A 45 -3.06 1.39 15.02
N VAL A 46 -3.97 2.30 15.34
CA VAL A 46 -5.32 1.92 15.79
C VAL A 46 -6.34 2.64 14.92
N TRP A 47 -7.36 1.92 14.47
CA TRP A 47 -8.46 2.47 13.68
C TRP A 47 -9.80 2.06 14.25
N GLY A 48 -10.78 2.96 14.17
CA GLY A 48 -12.12 2.72 14.67
C GLY A 48 -13.13 2.44 13.58
N PHE A 49 -14.07 1.55 13.90
CA PHE A 49 -15.30 1.38 13.14
C PHE A 49 -16.51 1.36 14.07
N TYR A 50 -17.65 1.79 13.53
CA TYR A 50 -18.95 1.70 14.19
C TYR A 50 -20.03 1.36 13.16
N GLN A 51 -21.13 0.82 13.64
CA GLN A 51 -22.32 0.61 12.86
C GLN A 51 -23.25 1.82 13.02
N SER A 52 -23.61 2.44 11.90
CA SER A 52 -24.53 3.58 11.89
C SER A 52 -25.95 3.15 12.26
N PRO A 53 -26.86 4.09 12.55
CA PRO A 53 -28.27 3.77 12.81
C PRO A 53 -28.96 3.02 11.66
N SER A 54 -28.43 3.13 10.45
CA SER A 54 -28.91 2.38 9.27
C SER A 54 -28.38 0.95 9.17
N GLY A 55 -27.54 0.52 10.12
CA GLY A 55 -26.89 -0.78 10.13
C GLY A 55 -25.62 -0.85 9.28
N GLN A 56 -25.16 0.25 8.68
CA GLN A 56 -23.97 0.26 7.82
C GLN A 56 -22.68 0.41 8.64
N LEU A 57 -21.65 -0.36 8.29
CA LEU A 57 -20.32 -0.19 8.86
C LEU A 57 -19.68 1.11 8.34
N GLU A 58 -19.24 1.96 9.26
CA GLU A 58 -18.60 3.24 9.00
C GLU A 58 -17.22 3.33 9.68
N PHE A 59 -16.33 4.12 9.08
CA PHE A 59 -14.98 4.33 9.58
C PHE A 59 -14.91 5.59 10.45
N ALA A 60 -14.45 5.41 11.68
CA ALA A 60 -14.33 6.48 12.67
C ALA A 60 -13.02 7.27 12.55
N GLY A 61 -12.03 6.72 11.85
CA GLY A 61 -10.70 7.33 11.70
C GLY A 61 -9.57 6.53 12.33
N GLU A 62 -8.36 7.06 12.20
CA GLU A 62 -7.16 6.58 12.89
C GLU A 62 -7.03 7.26 14.26
N PHE A 63 -6.74 6.48 15.29
CA PHE A 63 -6.41 6.96 16.63
C PHE A 63 -4.89 6.94 16.81
N THR A 64 -4.35 8.09 17.21
CA THR A 64 -2.95 8.20 17.65
C THR A 64 -2.92 8.15 19.18
N LEU A 65 -2.18 7.18 19.72
CA LEU A 65 -1.89 7.15 21.16
C LEU A 65 -0.90 8.27 21.49
N GLY A 66 -1.24 9.10 22.48
CA GLY A 66 -0.27 10.05 23.05
C GLY A 66 0.88 9.33 23.77
N GLU A 67 1.97 10.05 24.07
CA GLU A 67 3.21 9.47 24.66
C GLU A 67 3.00 8.67 25.96
N ASN A 68 1.91 8.94 26.68
CA ASN A 68 1.56 8.26 27.95
C ASN A 68 0.24 7.51 27.89
N GLN A 69 -0.39 7.41 26.71
CA GLN A 69 -1.63 6.65 26.53
C GLN A 69 -1.30 5.24 26.06
N LYS A 70 -1.96 4.26 26.67
CA LYS A 70 -1.89 2.89 26.20
C LYS A 70 -3.13 2.57 25.36
N PHE A 71 -3.05 1.50 24.58
CA PHE A 71 -4.19 1.03 23.79
C PHE A 71 -5.44 0.79 24.66
N GLU A 72 -5.24 0.32 25.90
CA GLU A 72 -6.29 0.13 26.91
C GLU A 72 -7.07 1.40 27.21
N ASP A 73 -6.45 2.58 27.09
CA ASP A 73 -7.12 3.86 27.33
C ASP A 73 -8.11 4.21 26.21
N LEU A 74 -7.96 3.62 25.02
CA LEU A 74 -8.92 3.74 23.92
C LEU A 74 -10.12 2.81 24.12
N TRP A 75 -10.00 1.76 24.94
CA TRP A 75 -11.07 0.80 25.11
C TRP A 75 -12.18 1.33 26.05
N PRO A 76 -13.47 1.31 25.65
CA PRO A 76 -14.55 1.94 26.43
C PRO A 76 -14.68 1.45 27.88
N SER A 77 -14.38 0.18 28.14
CA SER A 77 -14.43 -0.40 29.50
C SER A 77 -13.11 -0.29 30.27
N LYS A 78 -12.02 0.15 29.62
CA LYS A 78 -10.62 0.04 30.08
C LYS A 78 -10.19 -1.37 30.49
N ASP A 79 -11.03 -2.37 30.20
CA ASP A 79 -10.86 -3.77 30.55
C ASP A 79 -10.82 -4.57 29.26
N LEU A 80 -9.62 -4.67 28.69
CA LEU A 80 -9.35 -5.40 27.45
C LEU A 80 -9.51 -6.91 27.60
N GLU A 81 -9.51 -7.44 28.83
CA GLU A 81 -9.68 -8.87 29.08
C GLU A 81 -11.10 -9.35 28.72
N LYS A 82 -12.07 -8.43 28.64
CA LYS A 82 -13.45 -8.72 28.22
C LYS A 82 -13.68 -8.58 26.72
N ALA A 83 -12.74 -7.97 26.01
CA ALA A 83 -12.87 -7.79 24.57
C ALA A 83 -12.81 -9.14 23.85
N SER A 84 -13.70 -9.35 22.89
CA SER A 84 -13.51 -10.43 21.91
C SER A 84 -12.45 -10.01 20.91
N ILE A 85 -11.39 -10.81 20.78
CA ILE A 85 -10.23 -10.51 19.92
C ILE A 85 -10.20 -11.51 18.76
N LEU A 86 -10.12 -10.98 17.54
CA LEU A 86 -9.86 -11.76 16.34
C LEU A 86 -8.42 -11.48 15.89
N ASP A 87 -7.58 -12.52 15.86
CA ASP A 87 -6.28 -12.45 15.21
C ASP A 87 -6.47 -12.55 13.70
N THR A 88 -6.13 -11.47 13.00
CA THR A 88 -6.28 -11.33 11.54
C THR A 88 -4.93 -11.34 10.83
N SER A 89 -3.83 -11.52 11.58
CA SER A 89 -2.47 -11.53 11.06
C SER A 89 -2.22 -12.60 9.99
N PRO A 90 -2.79 -13.83 10.10
CA PRO A 90 -2.71 -14.82 9.03
C PRO A 90 -3.43 -14.41 7.73
N GLY A 91 -4.40 -13.49 7.83
CA GLY A 91 -5.12 -12.90 6.69
C GLY A 91 -4.34 -11.80 5.97
N SER A 92 -3.14 -11.44 6.46
CA SER A 92 -2.25 -10.50 5.77
C SER A 92 -1.73 -11.13 4.47
N THR A 93 -2.03 -10.49 3.35
CA THR A 93 -1.84 -11.02 2.00
C THR A 93 -0.38 -11.16 1.55
N LEU A 94 0.59 -10.85 2.40
CA LEU A 94 2.01 -10.96 2.08
C LEU A 94 2.62 -12.33 2.37
N GLY A 95 1.88 -13.27 2.99
CA GLY A 95 2.39 -14.62 3.24
C GLY A 95 3.76 -14.63 3.97
N GLU A 96 4.49 -15.74 3.84
CA GLU A 96 5.87 -15.84 4.31
C GLU A 96 6.82 -15.24 3.25
N CYS A 97 7.10 -13.94 3.33
CA CYS A 97 8.16 -13.31 2.55
C CYS A 97 9.51 -13.40 3.29
N PHE A 98 10.62 -13.47 2.55
CA PHE A 98 11.96 -13.54 3.15
C PHE A 98 12.36 -12.25 3.88
N PHE A 99 11.96 -11.11 3.31
CA PHE A 99 12.12 -9.81 3.93
C PHE A 99 10.99 -8.87 3.54
N ARG A 100 10.54 -8.09 4.53
CA ARG A 100 9.69 -6.91 4.36
C ARG A 100 10.15 -5.83 5.31
N THR A 101 9.88 -4.58 4.99
CA THR A 101 10.16 -3.47 5.92
C THR A 101 9.31 -3.59 7.18
N GLU A 102 9.82 -3.08 8.30
CA GLU A 102 9.14 -3.07 9.60
C GLU A 102 7.70 -2.51 9.51
N SER A 103 7.48 -1.49 8.68
CA SER A 103 6.16 -0.92 8.41
C SER A 103 5.13 -1.93 7.90
N LEU A 104 5.58 -2.97 7.20
CA LEU A 104 4.73 -4.01 6.62
C LEU A 104 4.72 -5.30 7.46
N SER A 105 5.64 -5.42 8.42
CA SER A 105 5.73 -6.46 9.44
C SER A 105 4.80 -6.13 10.62
N SER A 106 3.50 -5.99 10.36
CA SER A 106 2.52 -5.71 11.41
C SER A 106 1.52 -6.86 11.57
N ASN A 107 1.35 -7.32 12.81
CA ASN A 107 0.25 -8.21 13.19
C ASN A 107 -1.01 -7.37 13.37
N THR A 108 -2.13 -7.83 12.83
CA THR A 108 -3.39 -7.10 12.88
C THR A 108 -4.41 -7.83 13.74
N TYR A 109 -5.04 -7.09 14.64
CA TYR A 109 -6.02 -7.60 15.59
C TYR A 109 -7.29 -6.77 15.52
N VAL A 110 -8.45 -7.43 15.57
CA VAL A 110 -9.75 -6.77 15.64
C VAL A 110 -10.33 -7.02 17.04
N TYR A 111 -10.63 -5.92 17.74
CA TYR A 111 -11.22 -5.92 19.06
C TYR A 111 -12.68 -5.49 18.94
N LEU A 112 -13.60 -6.31 19.46
CA LEU A 112 -15.03 -6.05 19.47
C LEU A 112 -15.49 -5.64 20.87
N LYS A 113 -16.24 -4.55 20.95
CA LYS A 113 -16.83 -4.04 22.20
C LYS A 113 -17.76 -5.09 22.81
N ASP A 114 -17.81 -5.15 24.14
CA ASP A 114 -18.69 -6.06 24.87
C ASP A 114 -20.14 -5.98 24.37
N GLY A 115 -20.70 -7.14 23.99
CA GLY A 115 -22.06 -7.25 23.48
C GLY A 115 -22.26 -6.80 22.03
N PHE A 116 -21.21 -6.39 21.32
CA PHE A 116 -21.27 -6.17 19.88
C PHE A 116 -21.11 -7.51 19.14
N GLU A 117 -22.14 -7.88 18.39
CA GLU A 117 -22.13 -9.04 17.52
C GLU A 117 -22.00 -8.59 16.07
N ILE A 118 -21.09 -9.22 15.32
CA ILE A 118 -20.98 -8.98 13.89
C ILE A 118 -22.20 -9.61 13.21
N SER A 119 -23.05 -8.77 12.64
CA SER A 119 -24.39 -9.14 12.16
C SER A 119 -24.41 -10.09 10.98
N ASP A 120 -23.34 -10.15 10.19
CA ASP A 120 -23.30 -10.88 8.93
C ASP A 120 -21.88 -11.27 8.50
N SER A 121 -21.80 -12.27 7.62
CA SER A 121 -20.53 -12.82 7.13
C SER A 121 -19.71 -11.83 6.31
N ASP A 122 -20.35 -10.85 5.65
CA ASP A 122 -19.67 -9.90 4.79
C ASP A 122 -18.95 -8.84 5.61
N THR A 123 -19.60 -8.35 6.67
CA THR A 123 -18.97 -7.47 7.67
C THR A 123 -17.82 -8.18 8.37
N PHE A 124 -17.99 -9.45 8.73
CA PHE A 124 -16.92 -10.25 9.32
C PHE A 124 -15.71 -10.35 8.36
N ALA A 125 -15.94 -10.78 7.13
CA ALA A 125 -14.89 -10.90 6.12
C ALA A 125 -14.19 -9.56 5.83
N PHE A 126 -14.93 -8.46 5.79
CA PHE A 126 -14.36 -7.14 5.60
C PHE A 126 -13.42 -6.77 6.76
N LEU A 127 -13.89 -6.91 8.00
CA LEU A 127 -13.11 -6.58 9.20
C LEU A 127 -11.84 -7.43 9.32
N THR A 128 -11.86 -8.68 8.85
CA THR A 128 -10.68 -9.56 8.88
C THR A 128 -9.61 -9.20 7.84
N HIS A 129 -9.93 -8.41 6.81
CA HIS A 129 -8.98 -8.05 5.75
C HIS A 129 -8.63 -6.55 5.70
N VAL A 130 -9.48 -5.68 6.24
CA VAL A 130 -9.29 -4.22 6.17
C VAL A 130 -8.06 -3.75 6.94
N GLY A 131 -7.57 -4.50 7.93
CA GLY A 131 -6.37 -4.16 8.68
C GLY A 131 -5.12 -4.08 7.82
N SER A 132 -4.88 -5.09 6.99
CA SER A 132 -3.74 -5.06 6.04
C SER A 132 -3.91 -3.95 5.00
N LEU A 133 -5.15 -3.69 4.56
CA LEU A 133 -5.46 -2.58 3.64
C LEU A 133 -5.06 -1.23 4.24
N LEU A 134 -5.45 -0.98 5.50
CA LEU A 134 -5.14 0.24 6.24
C LEU A 134 -3.62 0.41 6.46
N VAL A 135 -2.91 -0.67 6.81
CA VAL A 135 -1.44 -0.66 6.93
C VAL A 135 -0.79 -0.27 5.60
N ALA A 136 -1.23 -0.86 4.49
CA ALA A 136 -0.70 -0.54 3.16
C ALA A 136 -0.96 0.93 2.76
N VAL A 137 -2.15 1.46 3.07
CA VAL A 137 -2.47 2.89 2.87
C VAL A 137 -1.58 3.78 3.74
N LYS A 138 -1.50 3.52 5.05
CA LYS A 138 -0.72 4.31 6.01
C LYS A 138 0.75 4.41 5.61
N TYR A 139 1.35 3.31 5.18
CA TYR A 139 2.75 3.25 4.75
C TYR A 139 2.95 3.48 3.26
N LYS A 140 1.91 3.93 2.57
CA LYS A 140 1.91 4.27 1.16
C LYS A 140 2.48 3.19 0.24
N ASN A 141 2.21 1.92 0.53
CA ASN A 141 2.73 0.81 -0.25
C ASN A 141 1.71 0.37 -1.31
N THR A 142 1.87 0.89 -2.52
CA THR A 142 0.96 0.68 -3.66
C THR A 142 0.91 -0.78 -4.14
N TYR A 143 2.01 -1.52 -4.04
CA TYR A 143 2.10 -2.92 -4.49
C TYR A 143 1.39 -3.84 -3.51
N VAL A 144 1.60 -3.64 -2.21
CA VAL A 144 0.89 -4.40 -1.18
C VAL A 144 -0.60 -4.10 -1.26
N LEU A 145 -0.97 -2.82 -1.43
CA LEU A 145 -2.37 -2.42 -1.56
C LEU A 145 -3.05 -3.08 -2.77
N SER A 146 -2.41 -3.11 -3.93
CA SER A 146 -2.96 -3.76 -5.12
C SER A 146 -3.18 -5.26 -4.88
N ASN A 147 -2.20 -5.96 -4.33
CA ASN A 147 -2.31 -7.39 -4.01
C ASN A 147 -3.42 -7.69 -2.99
N ILE A 148 -3.61 -6.82 -1.98
CA ILE A 148 -4.72 -6.94 -1.01
C ILE A 148 -6.07 -6.84 -1.73
N LEU A 149 -6.21 -5.82 -2.58
CA LEU A 149 -7.43 -5.59 -3.33
C LEU A 149 -7.72 -6.73 -4.29
N GLU A 150 -6.73 -7.20 -5.07
CA GLU A 150 -6.88 -8.30 -6.02
C GLU A 150 -7.35 -9.59 -5.34
N LYS A 151 -6.73 -9.97 -4.21
CA LYS A 151 -7.09 -11.19 -3.48
C LYS A 151 -8.47 -11.13 -2.83
N ASN A 152 -8.97 -9.93 -2.51
CA ASN A 152 -10.18 -9.75 -1.69
C ASN A 152 -11.21 -8.80 -2.33
N ILE A 153 -11.17 -8.63 -3.65
CA ILE A 153 -12.01 -7.63 -4.34
C ILE A 153 -13.49 -7.90 -4.13
N ASP A 154 -13.89 -9.17 -4.02
CA ASP A 154 -15.26 -9.59 -3.73
C ASP A 154 -15.77 -9.04 -2.40
N THR A 155 -14.92 -9.07 -1.37
CA THR A 155 -15.24 -8.54 -0.05
C THR A 155 -15.28 -7.02 -0.09
N PHE A 156 -14.24 -6.38 -0.61
CA PHE A 156 -14.15 -4.91 -0.62
C PHE A 156 -15.21 -4.24 -1.52
N SER A 157 -15.62 -4.88 -2.61
CA SER A 157 -16.66 -4.34 -3.50
C SER A 157 -18.02 -4.22 -2.82
N LYS A 158 -18.34 -5.11 -1.88
CA LYS A 158 -19.57 -5.03 -1.08
C LYS A 158 -19.61 -3.79 -0.18
N PHE A 159 -18.43 -3.31 0.22
CA PHE A 159 -18.22 -2.11 1.02
C PHE A 159 -17.63 -0.96 0.19
N SER A 160 -17.94 -0.89 -1.11
CA SER A 160 -17.28 0.00 -2.08
C SER A 160 -17.12 1.45 -1.61
N LYS A 161 -18.17 2.09 -1.06
CA LYS A 161 -18.06 3.48 -0.55
C LYS A 161 -17.00 3.62 0.54
N LEU A 162 -16.99 2.69 1.50
CA LEU A 162 -16.04 2.66 2.59
C LEU A 162 -14.63 2.34 2.08
N THR A 163 -14.49 1.35 1.19
CA THR A 163 -13.22 1.01 0.56
C THR A 163 -12.65 2.18 -0.22
N LEU A 164 -13.45 2.85 -1.05
CA LEU A 164 -13.04 4.04 -1.80
C LEU A 164 -12.54 5.15 -0.88
N PHE A 165 -13.25 5.39 0.23
CA PHE A 165 -12.84 6.35 1.23
C PHE A 165 -11.46 6.01 1.83
N ILE A 166 -11.24 4.75 2.21
CA ILE A 166 -9.99 4.28 2.80
C ILE A 166 -8.81 4.40 1.82
N ILE A 167 -8.99 4.00 0.56
CA ILE A 167 -7.87 3.94 -0.41
C ILE A 167 -7.62 5.27 -1.14
N LYS A 168 -8.51 6.26 -0.99
CA LYS A 168 -8.51 7.50 -1.79
C LYS A 168 -7.14 8.17 -1.90
N GLU A 169 -6.44 8.35 -0.79
CA GLU A 169 -5.17 9.09 -0.72
C GLU A 169 -4.05 8.52 -1.61
N ILE A 170 -4.07 7.21 -1.84
CA ILE A 170 -3.03 6.46 -2.57
C ILE A 170 -3.56 5.79 -3.84
N ALA A 171 -4.84 6.02 -4.16
CA ALA A 171 -5.48 5.40 -5.30
C ALA A 171 -4.80 5.73 -6.64
N PRO A 172 -4.36 6.98 -6.93
CA PRO A 172 -3.68 7.30 -8.19
C PRO A 172 -2.40 6.48 -8.38
N GLU A 173 -1.54 6.46 -7.36
CA GLU A 173 -0.27 5.76 -7.39
C GLU A 173 -0.45 4.23 -7.45
N THR A 174 -1.48 3.72 -6.79
CA THR A 174 -1.82 2.28 -6.82
C THR A 174 -2.39 1.87 -8.16
N LEU A 175 -3.23 2.70 -8.77
CA LEU A 175 -3.69 2.47 -10.13
C LEU A 175 -2.52 2.42 -11.12
N PHE A 176 -1.54 3.32 -10.98
CA PHE A 176 -0.33 3.29 -11.78
C PHE A 176 0.44 1.97 -11.61
N THR A 177 0.62 1.52 -10.35
CA THR A 177 1.27 0.23 -10.06
C THR A 177 0.50 -0.93 -10.72
N VAL A 178 -0.82 -1.01 -10.58
CA VAL A 178 -1.63 -2.06 -11.23
C VAL A 178 -1.43 -2.06 -12.74
N LEU A 179 -1.66 -0.92 -13.38
CA LEU A 179 -1.70 -0.84 -14.85
C LEU A 179 -0.33 -1.05 -15.54
N TYR A 180 0.77 -0.68 -14.88
CA TYR A 180 2.07 -0.58 -15.55
C TYR A 180 3.19 -1.40 -14.90
N SER A 181 2.92 -2.11 -13.80
CA SER A 181 3.92 -2.94 -13.10
C SER A 181 3.69 -4.45 -13.18
N GLY A 182 2.49 -4.90 -13.59
CA GLY A 182 2.16 -6.32 -13.81
C GLY A 182 2.39 -6.82 -15.24
N PHE A 183 2.15 -8.12 -15.46
CA PHE A 183 2.03 -8.73 -16.80
C PHE A 183 0.58 -8.73 -17.32
N GLU A 184 -0.37 -8.30 -16.49
CA GLU A 184 -1.80 -8.40 -16.80
C GLU A 184 -2.24 -7.38 -17.85
N ASN A 185 -3.16 -7.82 -18.72
CA ASN A 185 -3.77 -6.97 -19.72
C ASN A 185 -5.04 -6.33 -19.17
N HIS A 186 -4.93 -5.08 -18.74
CA HIS A 186 -6.08 -4.29 -18.26
C HIS A 186 -6.94 -3.70 -19.39
N SER A 187 -7.23 -4.49 -20.44
CA SER A 187 -8.05 -4.06 -21.59
C SER A 187 -9.44 -3.53 -21.17
N MET A 188 -9.99 -4.05 -20.08
CA MET A 188 -11.25 -3.58 -19.49
C MET A 188 -11.13 -2.16 -18.94
N PHE A 189 -10.01 -1.81 -18.30
CA PHE A 189 -9.75 -0.45 -17.84
C PHE A 189 -9.75 0.55 -19.00
N TYR A 190 -9.12 0.24 -20.15
CA TYR A 190 -9.11 1.17 -21.29
C TYR A 190 -10.50 1.41 -21.87
N LYS A 191 -11.39 0.41 -21.81
CA LYS A 191 -12.81 0.59 -22.15
C LYS A 191 -13.50 1.48 -21.10
N PHE A 192 -13.23 1.25 -19.82
CA PHE A 192 -13.79 1.98 -18.70
C PHE A 192 -13.38 3.46 -18.66
N TYR A 193 -12.11 3.75 -18.93
CA TYR A 193 -11.55 5.11 -18.97
C TYR A 193 -12.33 6.03 -19.91
N LYS A 194 -12.84 5.49 -21.02
CA LYS A 194 -13.58 6.25 -22.04
C LYS A 194 -15.07 6.40 -21.79
N SER A 195 -15.67 5.62 -20.88
CA SER A 195 -17.13 5.43 -20.84
C SER A 195 -17.87 6.13 -19.68
N ASN A 196 -17.20 6.93 -18.84
CA ASN A 196 -17.82 7.77 -17.80
C ASN A 196 -18.92 7.05 -16.96
N PHE A 197 -18.65 5.80 -16.55
CA PHE A 197 -19.64 4.93 -15.89
C PHE A 197 -19.86 5.19 -14.39
N LEU A 198 -20.98 4.65 -13.88
CA LEU A 198 -21.41 4.66 -12.47
C LEU A 198 -20.62 3.66 -11.60
N LEU A 199 -20.45 3.97 -10.31
CA LEU A 199 -19.73 3.13 -9.34
C LEU A 199 -20.24 1.69 -9.25
N SER A 200 -21.55 1.47 -9.42
CA SER A 200 -22.18 0.14 -9.43
C SER A 200 -21.61 -0.79 -10.51
N GLU A 201 -20.95 -0.22 -11.52
CA GLU A 201 -20.37 -0.94 -12.66
C GLU A 201 -18.85 -1.03 -12.62
N ALA A 202 -18.19 -0.36 -11.66
CA ALA A 202 -16.77 -0.59 -11.40
C ALA A 202 -16.50 -2.08 -11.08
N GLY A 203 -17.52 -2.77 -10.56
CA GLY A 203 -17.53 -4.23 -10.43
C GLY A 203 -16.38 -4.77 -9.59
N LYS A 204 -16.11 -6.07 -9.74
CA LYS A 204 -15.03 -6.79 -9.08
C LYS A 204 -13.65 -6.55 -9.73
N ASP A 205 -13.45 -5.39 -10.37
CA ASP A 205 -12.21 -5.04 -11.07
C ASP A 205 -11.43 -3.99 -10.26
N VAL A 206 -10.21 -4.35 -9.86
CA VAL A 206 -9.36 -3.52 -8.99
C VAL A 206 -8.96 -2.22 -9.67
N ALA A 207 -8.65 -2.25 -10.97
CA ALA A 207 -8.25 -1.04 -11.71
C ALA A 207 -9.42 -0.05 -11.80
N ASN A 208 -10.63 -0.53 -12.02
CA ASN A 208 -11.82 0.33 -12.05
C ASN A 208 -12.14 0.93 -10.66
N LEU A 209 -12.05 0.14 -9.59
CA LEU A 209 -12.24 0.62 -8.22
C LEU A 209 -11.23 1.72 -7.88
N LEU A 210 -9.94 1.49 -8.18
CA LEU A 210 -8.87 2.46 -7.96
C LEU A 210 -9.04 3.71 -8.82
N TYR A 211 -9.43 3.57 -10.08
CA TYR A 211 -9.70 4.71 -10.96
C TYR A 211 -10.86 5.57 -10.45
N TYR A 212 -11.91 4.94 -9.92
CA TYR A 212 -13.00 5.68 -9.31
C TYR A 212 -12.54 6.45 -8.06
N ALA A 213 -11.74 5.83 -7.18
CA ALA A 213 -11.16 6.51 -6.02
C ALA A 213 -10.20 7.65 -6.41
N ALA A 214 -9.45 7.47 -7.49
CA ALA A 214 -8.43 8.39 -7.97
C ALA A 214 -8.95 9.50 -8.89
N LYS A 215 -10.23 9.47 -9.30
CA LYS A 215 -10.76 10.30 -10.39
C LYS A 215 -10.58 11.80 -10.16
N GLU A 216 -10.78 12.26 -8.92
CA GLU A 216 -10.60 13.67 -8.55
C GLU A 216 -9.13 14.09 -8.72
N ASP A 217 -8.20 13.32 -8.15
CA ASP A 217 -6.77 13.62 -8.17
C ASP A 217 -6.16 13.49 -9.58
N LEU A 218 -6.60 12.50 -10.35
CA LEU A 218 -6.15 12.31 -11.74
C LEU A 218 -6.76 13.35 -12.69
N SER A 219 -7.98 13.84 -12.40
CA SER A 219 -8.74 14.77 -13.23
C SER A 219 -8.69 14.39 -14.72
N PRO A 220 -9.17 13.18 -15.09
CA PRO A 220 -9.01 12.63 -16.43
C PRO A 220 -9.77 13.44 -17.48
N VAL A 221 -9.18 13.60 -18.66
CA VAL A 221 -9.85 14.19 -19.84
C VAL A 221 -9.77 13.21 -21.03
N PRO A 222 -10.58 12.14 -21.03
CA PRO A 222 -10.43 11.00 -21.95
C PRO A 222 -10.53 11.34 -23.44
N GLU A 223 -11.13 12.48 -23.79
CA GLU A 223 -11.22 12.97 -25.17
C GLU A 223 -9.93 13.64 -25.66
N LYS A 224 -9.01 14.00 -24.75
CA LYS A 224 -7.79 14.76 -25.05
C LYS A 224 -6.50 14.04 -24.67
N GLU A 225 -6.57 13.03 -23.81
CA GLU A 225 -5.39 12.33 -23.33
C GLU A 225 -5.63 10.81 -23.24
N SER A 226 -4.58 10.02 -23.46
CA SER A 226 -4.56 8.60 -23.10
C SER A 226 -4.37 8.42 -21.58
N PRO A 227 -4.63 7.21 -21.03
CA PRO A 227 -4.28 6.92 -19.64
C PRO A 227 -2.79 7.17 -19.32
N GLU A 228 -1.88 6.84 -20.23
CA GLU A 228 -0.46 7.14 -20.07
C GLU A 228 -0.20 8.64 -19.99
N GLU A 229 -0.82 9.44 -20.87
CA GLU A 229 -0.68 10.90 -20.87
C GLU A 229 -1.26 11.54 -19.59
N MET A 230 -2.39 11.00 -19.10
CA MET A 230 -2.96 11.36 -17.80
C MET A 230 -1.96 11.13 -16.66
N PHE A 231 -1.28 9.96 -16.62
CA PHE A 231 -0.27 9.69 -15.59
C PHE A 231 0.98 10.55 -15.75
N ILE A 232 1.43 10.80 -16.98
CA ILE A 232 2.54 11.73 -17.25
C ILE A 232 2.20 13.11 -16.66
N ARG A 233 0.99 13.62 -16.90
CA ARG A 233 0.51 14.90 -16.37
C ARG A 233 0.39 14.86 -14.84
N TYR A 234 -0.20 13.81 -14.27
CA TYR A 234 -0.36 13.64 -12.82
C TYR A 234 0.98 13.72 -12.09
N PHE A 235 1.97 12.95 -12.54
CA PHE A 235 3.29 12.95 -11.89
C PHE A 235 4.06 14.26 -12.09
N LYS A 236 3.96 14.92 -13.26
CA LYS A 236 4.55 16.25 -13.48
C LYS A 236 4.03 17.29 -12.48
N ASN A 237 2.73 17.23 -12.17
CA ASN A 237 2.06 18.21 -11.31
C ASN A 237 2.12 17.85 -9.82
N THR A 238 2.57 16.63 -9.49
CA THR A 238 2.55 16.12 -8.12
C THR A 238 3.92 15.53 -7.73
N PRO A 239 4.99 16.34 -7.69
CA PRO A 239 6.31 15.86 -7.28
C PRO A 239 6.34 15.47 -5.79
N GLY A 240 7.24 14.56 -5.42
CA GLY A 240 7.40 14.09 -4.04
C GLY A 240 6.53 12.90 -3.68
N LYS A 241 5.85 12.29 -4.65
CA LYS A 241 5.06 11.07 -4.45
C LYS A 241 5.97 9.85 -4.39
N THR A 242 5.46 8.77 -3.80
CA THR A 242 6.16 7.48 -3.77
C THR A 242 5.30 6.41 -4.39
N ILE A 243 5.92 5.54 -5.18
CA ILE A 243 5.27 4.35 -5.71
C ILE A 243 6.11 3.13 -5.36
N THR A 244 5.47 2.00 -5.14
CA THR A 244 6.16 0.71 -4.97
C THR A 244 5.95 -0.13 -6.22
N LEU A 245 7.04 -0.66 -6.76
CA LEU A 245 7.05 -1.40 -8.02
C LEU A 245 7.93 -2.65 -7.90
N PRO A 246 7.50 -3.78 -8.50
CA PRO A 246 8.36 -4.94 -8.68
C PRO A 246 9.52 -4.63 -9.64
N VAL A 247 10.68 -5.20 -9.34
CA VAL A 247 11.86 -5.23 -10.21
C VAL A 247 11.74 -6.44 -11.14
N ILE A 248 12.01 -6.24 -12.43
CA ILE A 248 11.97 -7.31 -13.45
C ILE A 248 13.36 -7.62 -13.99
N GLY A 249 13.50 -8.79 -14.61
CA GLY A 249 14.74 -9.22 -15.26
C GLY A 249 15.86 -9.59 -14.29
N MET A 250 15.52 -9.93 -13.04
CA MET A 250 16.50 -10.30 -12.01
C MET A 250 17.29 -11.56 -12.36
N ASP A 251 16.71 -12.48 -13.13
CA ASP A 251 17.34 -13.74 -13.54
C ASP A 251 18.61 -13.56 -14.37
N PHE A 252 18.82 -12.36 -14.92
CA PHE A 252 19.99 -12.03 -15.73
C PHE A 252 21.12 -11.40 -14.91
N TYR A 253 20.95 -11.26 -13.59
CA TYR A 253 21.88 -10.53 -12.73
C TYR A 253 22.26 -11.30 -11.46
N SER A 254 23.52 -11.12 -11.05
CA SER A 254 24.11 -11.78 -9.87
C SER A 254 23.48 -11.38 -8.53
N TRP A 255 22.56 -10.40 -8.52
CA TRP A 255 21.85 -10.03 -7.29
C TRP A 255 20.87 -11.13 -6.84
N LYS A 256 20.27 -11.88 -7.78
CA LYS A 256 19.40 -13.02 -7.45
C LYS A 256 20.16 -14.08 -6.65
N ASP A 257 21.35 -14.47 -7.13
CA ASP A 257 22.19 -15.48 -6.48
C ASP A 257 22.59 -15.05 -5.07
N GLN A 258 22.93 -13.77 -4.89
CA GLN A 258 23.28 -13.22 -3.57
C GLN A 258 22.14 -13.32 -2.54
N VAL A 259 20.88 -13.20 -2.96
CA VAL A 259 19.73 -13.39 -2.05
C VAL A 259 19.61 -14.84 -1.64
N SER A 260 19.71 -15.76 -2.61
CA SER A 260 19.64 -17.21 -2.37
C SER A 260 20.70 -17.66 -1.36
N ASP A 261 21.96 -17.29 -1.60
CA ASP A 261 23.09 -17.60 -0.71
C ASP A 261 22.88 -17.02 0.70
N PHE A 262 22.44 -15.76 0.76
CA PHE A 262 22.22 -15.09 2.05
C PHE A 262 21.07 -15.71 2.83
N ARG A 263 20.00 -16.15 2.14
CA ARG A 263 18.91 -16.89 2.76
C ARG A 263 19.39 -18.19 3.36
N GLU A 264 20.02 -19.04 2.56
CA GLU A 264 20.50 -20.35 3.00
C GLU A 264 21.38 -20.20 4.24
N LEU A 265 22.27 -19.21 4.25
CA LEU A 265 23.09 -18.87 5.39
C LEU A 265 22.25 -18.51 6.63
N THR A 266 21.29 -17.59 6.49
CA THR A 266 20.45 -17.13 7.62
C THR A 266 19.54 -18.22 8.15
N GLU A 267 18.92 -19.03 7.30
CA GLU A 267 18.01 -20.11 7.68
C GLU A 267 18.77 -21.27 8.33
N THR A 268 19.93 -21.66 7.79
CA THR A 268 20.78 -22.68 8.42
C THR A 268 21.28 -22.22 9.79
N THR A 269 21.67 -20.94 9.92
CA THR A 269 22.14 -20.39 11.20
C THR A 269 21.01 -20.32 12.24
N ASN A 270 19.80 -19.93 11.82
CA ASN A 270 18.58 -19.95 12.64
C ASN A 270 18.34 -21.31 13.29
N LEU A 271 18.53 -22.40 12.52
CA LEU A 271 18.32 -23.77 13.01
C LEU A 271 19.36 -24.22 14.07
N ILE A 272 20.54 -23.59 14.11
CA ILE A 272 21.68 -24.07 14.90
C ILE A 272 21.91 -23.27 16.19
N THR A 273 21.65 -21.96 16.22
CA THR A 273 22.16 -21.08 17.29
C THR A 273 21.09 -20.23 17.99
N ASN A 274 20.51 -19.23 17.33
CA ASN A 274 19.49 -18.35 17.92
C ASN A 274 18.69 -17.62 16.82
N PHE A 275 17.41 -17.97 16.67
CA PHE A 275 16.52 -17.43 15.62
C PHE A 275 16.34 -15.91 15.69
N GLU A 276 16.12 -15.34 16.88
CA GLU A 276 15.79 -13.92 17.03
C GLU A 276 16.95 -13.02 16.59
N GLN A 277 18.16 -13.30 17.10
CA GLN A 277 19.35 -12.50 16.81
C GLN A 277 19.72 -12.54 15.32
N VAL A 278 19.60 -13.70 14.68
CA VAL A 278 19.88 -13.85 13.25
C VAL A 278 18.84 -13.09 12.43
N ASN A 279 17.55 -13.14 12.81
CA ASN A 279 16.50 -12.39 12.13
C ASN A 279 16.71 -10.87 12.26
N GLU A 280 17.09 -10.37 13.44
CA GLU A 280 17.42 -8.96 13.65
C GLU A 280 18.58 -8.49 12.75
N ILE A 281 19.67 -9.28 12.68
CA ILE A 281 20.81 -8.99 11.82
C ILE A 281 20.40 -9.01 10.34
N LYS A 282 19.61 -10.01 9.92
CA LYS A 282 19.07 -10.11 8.55
C LYS A 282 18.29 -8.85 8.19
N VAL A 283 17.32 -8.46 9.02
CA VAL A 283 16.49 -7.26 8.81
C VAL A 283 17.35 -6.01 8.77
N LYS A 284 18.34 -5.88 9.67
CA LYS A 284 19.26 -4.74 9.71
C LYS A 284 20.09 -4.61 8.42
N ILE A 285 20.67 -5.72 7.95
CA ILE A 285 21.47 -5.73 6.71
C ILE A 285 20.57 -5.35 5.52
N LEU A 286 19.46 -6.05 5.32
CA LEU A 286 18.58 -5.85 4.16
C LEU A 286 17.94 -4.46 4.14
N SER A 287 17.56 -3.92 5.30
CA SER A 287 17.04 -2.56 5.41
C SER A 287 18.08 -1.46 5.15
N SER A 288 19.38 -1.78 5.25
CA SER A 288 20.48 -0.83 5.04
C SER A 288 20.94 -0.73 3.58
N LEU A 289 20.49 -1.65 2.72
CA LEU A 289 20.91 -1.68 1.32
C LEU A 289 20.42 -0.42 0.58
N ARG A 290 21.35 0.29 -0.05
CA ARG A 290 21.00 1.45 -0.87
C ARG A 290 20.43 0.97 -2.20
N VAL A 291 19.41 1.69 -2.69
CA VAL A 291 18.80 1.45 -3.99
C VAL A 291 18.91 2.73 -4.82
N SER A 292 19.41 2.59 -6.05
CA SER A 292 19.48 3.64 -7.06
C SER A 292 18.79 3.16 -8.32
N VAL A 293 17.88 3.96 -8.86
CA VAL A 293 17.20 3.66 -10.12
C VAL A 293 17.64 4.68 -11.17
N GLN A 294 18.31 4.22 -12.20
CA GLN A 294 19.06 5.07 -13.13
C GLN A 294 18.49 4.97 -14.54
N ALA A 295 18.39 6.11 -15.22
CA ALA A 295 17.99 6.16 -16.61
C ALA A 295 19.13 5.70 -17.53
N GLU A 296 18.79 4.86 -18.50
CA GLU A 296 19.72 4.31 -19.48
C GLU A 296 19.30 4.75 -20.90
N PRO A 297 19.47 6.03 -21.27
CA PRO A 297 19.01 6.56 -22.57
C PRO A 297 19.72 5.92 -23.76
N TYR A 298 20.86 5.28 -23.53
CA TYR A 298 21.65 4.57 -24.54
C TYR A 298 21.44 3.05 -24.52
N ASN A 299 20.45 2.56 -23.75
CA ASN A 299 20.10 1.15 -23.78
C ASN A 299 19.64 0.77 -25.20
N PRO A 300 20.24 -0.26 -25.83
CA PRO A 300 19.98 -0.59 -27.23
C PRO A 300 18.58 -1.16 -27.50
N HIS A 301 17.85 -1.56 -26.45
CA HIS A 301 16.53 -2.19 -26.56
C HIS A 301 15.39 -1.27 -26.12
N ASP A 302 15.62 -0.39 -25.15
CA ASP A 302 14.62 0.56 -24.66
C ASP A 302 15.27 1.87 -24.19
N HIS A 303 15.12 2.95 -24.97
CA HIS A 303 15.66 4.27 -24.64
C HIS A 303 15.03 4.91 -23.39
N ASN A 304 13.92 4.35 -22.89
CA ASN A 304 13.30 4.76 -21.63
C ASN A 304 13.69 3.86 -20.46
N ALA A 305 14.59 2.90 -20.64
CA ALA A 305 14.95 1.95 -19.59
C ALA A 305 15.38 2.65 -18.29
N LEU A 306 14.82 2.18 -17.19
CA LEU A 306 15.21 2.54 -15.83
C LEU A 306 15.83 1.30 -15.17
N GLY A 307 17.16 1.26 -15.11
CA GLY A 307 17.93 0.21 -14.45
C GLY A 307 17.86 0.33 -12.94
N VAL A 308 17.63 -0.77 -12.24
CA VAL A 308 17.60 -0.83 -10.78
C VAL A 308 18.92 -1.39 -10.28
N TYR A 309 19.57 -0.64 -9.40
CA TYR A 309 20.84 -0.99 -8.77
C TYR A 309 20.65 -1.03 -7.26
N ILE A 310 21.14 -2.08 -6.64
CA ILE A 310 21.03 -2.32 -5.20
C ILE A 310 22.42 -2.66 -4.68
N ASP A 311 22.74 -2.24 -3.45
CA ASP A 311 23.99 -2.67 -2.82
C ASP A 311 24.10 -4.21 -2.81
N SER A 312 25.32 -4.70 -3.06
CA SER A 312 25.69 -6.10 -2.95
C SER A 312 25.48 -6.59 -1.53
N ILE A 313 24.69 -7.65 -1.36
CA ILE A 313 24.44 -8.28 -0.04
C ILE A 313 25.75 -8.85 0.51
N ASN A 314 26.58 -9.40 -0.37
CA ASN A 314 27.87 -9.99 -0.01
C ASN A 314 28.88 -8.97 0.52
N GLU A 315 28.81 -7.72 0.06
CA GLU A 315 29.65 -6.63 0.57
C GLU A 315 29.00 -5.98 1.81
N ALA A 316 27.68 -5.83 1.81
CA ALA A 316 26.92 -5.17 2.89
C ALA A 316 27.06 -5.89 4.23
N LYS A 317 27.17 -7.22 4.23
CA LYS A 317 27.43 -8.00 5.47
C LYS A 317 28.77 -7.65 6.15
N PHE A 318 29.69 -7.01 5.42
CA PHE A 318 30.97 -6.51 5.94
C PHE A 318 31.00 -4.97 6.07
N GLY A 319 29.85 -4.31 6.00
CA GLY A 319 29.76 -2.84 6.10
C GLY A 319 30.25 -2.09 4.86
N LYS A 320 30.40 -2.78 3.72
CA LYS A 320 30.82 -2.19 2.45
C LYS A 320 29.62 -2.02 1.54
N HIS A 321 29.58 -0.91 0.80
CA HIS A 321 28.44 -0.59 -0.06
C HIS A 321 28.87 -0.43 -1.52
N TYR A 322 28.53 -1.44 -2.33
CA TYR A 322 28.81 -1.48 -3.76
C TYR A 322 27.53 -1.78 -4.53
N LEU A 323 27.09 -0.84 -5.37
CA LEU A 323 25.88 -1.01 -6.18
C LEU A 323 26.13 -2.01 -7.31
N VAL A 324 25.31 -3.05 -7.38
CA VAL A 324 25.25 -3.98 -8.50
C VAL A 324 23.88 -3.89 -9.16
N ARG A 325 23.81 -4.17 -10.45
CA ARG A 325 22.52 -4.18 -11.15
C ARG A 325 21.67 -5.33 -10.63
N ALA A 326 20.45 -5.03 -10.24
CA ALA A 326 19.47 -6.00 -9.76
C ALA A 326 18.39 -6.31 -10.81
N GLY A 327 18.11 -5.37 -11.72
CA GLY A 327 17.09 -5.55 -12.75
C GLY A 327 16.71 -4.24 -13.41
N TYR A 328 15.47 -4.16 -13.88
CA TYR A 328 14.86 -2.94 -14.44
C TYR A 328 13.46 -2.72 -13.87
N LEU A 329 12.96 -1.48 -14.01
CA LEU A 329 11.52 -1.24 -14.00
C LEU A 329 10.91 -1.68 -15.33
N ARG A 330 9.61 -1.97 -15.35
CA ARG A 330 8.91 -2.30 -16.60
C ARG A 330 8.99 -1.16 -17.60
N SER A 331 9.08 -1.51 -18.89
CA SER A 331 9.23 -0.54 -19.98
C SER A 331 8.14 0.53 -20.00
N LYS A 332 6.85 0.16 -19.91
CA LYS A 332 5.75 1.14 -19.91
C LYS A 332 5.78 2.11 -18.72
N ALA A 333 5.98 1.59 -17.51
CA ALA A 333 6.14 2.43 -16.33
C ALA A 333 7.36 3.36 -16.48
N SER A 334 8.46 2.84 -17.01
CA SER A 334 9.69 3.60 -17.24
C SER A 334 9.48 4.72 -18.26
N ALA A 335 8.78 4.46 -19.37
CA ALA A 335 8.44 5.47 -20.37
C ALA A 335 7.59 6.62 -19.79
N ILE A 336 6.56 6.30 -19.01
CA ILE A 336 5.72 7.31 -18.34
C ILE A 336 6.57 8.16 -17.39
N LEU A 337 7.37 7.53 -16.53
CA LEU A 337 8.22 8.23 -15.56
C LEU A 337 9.30 9.07 -16.23
N ARG A 338 9.94 8.58 -17.30
CA ARG A 338 10.94 9.31 -18.08
C ARG A 338 10.35 10.52 -18.78
N GLN A 339 9.12 10.42 -19.28
CA GLN A 339 8.42 11.56 -19.88
C GLN A 339 7.88 12.54 -18.84
N ALA A 340 7.51 12.06 -17.65
CA ALA A 340 7.14 12.91 -16.51
C ALA A 340 8.34 13.70 -15.97
N PHE A 341 9.52 13.07 -15.92
CA PHE A 341 10.75 13.64 -15.36
C PHE A 341 11.94 13.54 -16.32
N PRO A 342 11.91 14.25 -17.47
CA PRO A 342 12.91 14.08 -18.53
C PRO A 342 14.34 14.44 -18.12
N SER A 343 14.49 15.38 -17.18
CA SER A 343 15.79 15.81 -16.63
C SER A 343 16.30 14.93 -15.48
N LYS A 344 15.50 13.97 -14.99
CA LYS A 344 15.86 13.11 -13.86
C LYS A 344 16.51 11.84 -14.38
N PHE A 345 17.83 11.75 -14.19
CA PHE A 345 18.64 10.58 -14.56
C PHE A 345 18.78 9.55 -13.44
N ASN A 346 18.46 9.93 -12.20
CA ASN A 346 18.52 9.05 -11.05
C ASN A 346 17.32 9.30 -10.13
N PHE A 347 16.68 8.22 -9.71
CA PHE A 347 15.62 8.20 -8.73
C PHE A 347 16.14 7.46 -7.50
N LYS A 348 15.86 8.03 -6.33
CA LYS A 348 16.13 7.33 -5.07
C LYS A 348 15.14 6.17 -4.94
N GLY A 349 15.60 5.07 -4.36
CA GLY A 349 14.73 3.97 -4.00
C GLY A 349 15.02 3.39 -2.62
N LYS A 350 14.18 2.45 -2.20
CA LYS A 350 14.39 1.60 -1.03
C LYS A 350 13.78 0.22 -1.29
N ILE A 351 14.36 -0.84 -0.76
CA ILE A 351 13.73 -2.17 -0.77
C ILE A 351 12.56 -2.17 0.21
N GLU A 352 11.39 -2.61 -0.26
CA GLU A 352 10.20 -2.78 0.56
C GLU A 352 9.95 -4.25 0.89
N ILE A 353 10.13 -5.13 -0.11
CA ILE A 353 9.88 -6.56 -0.02
C ILE A 353 10.95 -7.31 -0.83
N ILE A 354 11.44 -8.41 -0.26
CA ILE A 354 12.13 -9.46 -1.00
C ILE A 354 11.32 -10.73 -0.75
N ASP A 355 10.64 -11.16 -1.79
CA ASP A 355 9.86 -12.37 -1.78
C ASP A 355 10.59 -13.49 -2.51
N SER A 356 10.29 -14.71 -2.10
CA SER A 356 10.56 -15.88 -2.90
C SER A 356 9.31 -16.73 -2.93
N ASP A 357 8.81 -16.96 -4.12
CA ASP A 357 7.91 -18.08 -4.29
C ASP A 357 8.70 -19.37 -4.08
N THR A 358 8.50 -20.06 -2.96
CA THR A 358 8.79 -21.50 -2.85
C THR A 358 7.64 -22.27 -3.49
N ILE A 359 7.48 -22.16 -4.81
CA ILE A 359 6.73 -23.19 -5.55
C ILE A 359 7.64 -24.42 -5.61
N LYS A 360 7.36 -25.40 -4.76
CA LYS A 360 8.00 -26.73 -4.83
C LYS A 360 7.77 -27.31 -6.24
N GLY A 361 8.80 -27.26 -7.08
CA GLY A 361 8.86 -27.97 -8.35
C GLY A 361 8.93 -27.12 -9.63
N LEU A 362 8.87 -25.79 -9.55
CA LEU A 362 9.12 -24.86 -10.66
C LEU A 362 9.97 -23.71 -10.12
N ASP A 363 10.99 -23.28 -10.88
CA ASP A 363 11.96 -22.26 -10.50
C ASP A 363 11.34 -21.15 -9.63
N ALA A 364 11.85 -21.01 -8.40
CA ALA A 364 11.41 -19.98 -7.47
C ALA A 364 11.54 -18.59 -8.14
N THR A 365 10.40 -17.96 -8.44
CA THR A 365 10.37 -16.57 -8.88
C THR A 365 10.66 -15.69 -7.66
N PHE A 366 11.90 -15.23 -7.56
CA PHE A 366 12.25 -14.18 -6.61
C PHE A 366 11.65 -12.86 -7.11
N SER A 367 10.93 -12.16 -6.24
CA SER A 367 10.44 -10.82 -6.55
C SER A 367 11.02 -9.81 -5.56
N ILE A 368 11.65 -8.76 -6.08
CA ILE A 368 12.00 -7.59 -5.28
C ILE A 368 10.95 -6.53 -5.57
N VAL A 369 10.44 -5.92 -4.52
CA VAL A 369 9.63 -4.71 -4.63
C VAL A 369 10.42 -3.55 -4.06
N ILE A 370 10.59 -2.50 -4.84
CA ILE A 370 11.23 -1.26 -4.41
C ILE A 370 10.21 -0.14 -4.29
N ARG A 371 10.39 0.71 -3.28
CA ARG A 371 9.79 2.04 -3.23
C ARG A 371 10.64 2.99 -4.05
N LEU A 372 10.03 3.67 -5.01
CA LEU A 372 10.61 4.72 -5.81
C LEU A 372 10.13 6.09 -5.29
N TYR A 373 11.05 7.03 -5.12
CA TYR A 373 10.75 8.41 -4.71
C TYR A 373 10.78 9.32 -5.95
N ILE A 374 9.61 9.80 -6.32
CA ILE A 374 9.36 10.48 -7.60
C ILE A 374 9.39 11.99 -7.44
#